data_AF-A0A6J4QFC3-F1
#
_entry.id   AF-A0A6J4QFC3-F1
#
_cell.length_a   1.000
_cell.length_b   1.000
_cell.length_c   1.000
_cell.angle_alpha   90.00
_cell.angle_beta   90.00
_cell.angle_gamma   90.00
#
_symmetry.space_group_name_H-M   'P 1'
#
loop_
_entity.id
_entity.type
_entity.pdbx_description
1 polymer ?
#
loop_
_entity_poly.entity_id
_entity_poly.type
_entity_poly.pdbx_seq_one_letter_code
_entity_poly.pdbx_strand_id
1 'polypeptide(L)' 'MQGNSLERRITLGEVPLWSWVATALLLAMLFVLLSASGELLAPLIGQAAGIFEYAHEFAHDGRHLLAVPCH' A
#
# COMPACT_ATOMS: atom_id res chain seq x y z
N MET A 1 2.29 -10.35 -42.31
CA MET A 1 2.11 -9.00 -41.77
C MET A 1 1.98 -9.13 -40.25
N GLN A 2 3.11 -9.13 -39.54
CA GLN A 2 3.14 -9.15 -38.07
C GLN A 2 2.70 -7.77 -37.58
N GLY A 3 1.52 -7.68 -36.96
CA GLY A 3 1.09 -6.46 -36.28
C GLY A 3 1.98 -6.22 -35.06
N ASN A 4 2.56 -5.01 -34.97
CA ASN A 4 3.41 -4.57 -33.86
C ASN A 4 2.65 -4.68 -32.53
N SER A 5 3.10 -5.54 -31.60
CA SER A 5 2.46 -5.69 -30.28
C SER A 5 2.57 -4.43 -29.40
N LEU A 6 3.40 -3.45 -29.81
CA LEU A 6 3.65 -2.19 -29.11
C LEU A 6 2.45 -1.21 -29.14
N GLU A 7 1.49 -1.41 -30.04
CA GLU A 7 0.28 -0.56 -30.13
C GLU A 7 -0.90 -1.08 -29.27
N ARG A 8 -0.73 -2.21 -28.59
CA ARG A 8 -1.81 -2.80 -27.79
C ARG A 8 -2.07 -1.95 -26.54
N ARG A 9 -3.10 -1.11 -26.62
CA ARG A 9 -3.66 -0.40 -25.47
C ARG A 9 -4.56 -1.35 -24.69
N ILE A 10 -4.18 -1.65 -23.45
CA ILE A 10 -5.04 -2.38 -22.53
C ILE A 10 -6.10 -1.40 -22.03
N THR A 11 -7.37 -1.68 -22.30
CA THR A 11 -8.47 -0.88 -21.77
C THR A 11 -8.81 -1.34 -20.35
N LEU A 12 -9.36 -0.46 -19.52
CA LEU A 12 -9.72 -0.79 -18.13
C LEU A 12 -10.66 -2.02 -18.02
N GLY A 13 -11.50 -2.25 -19.03
CA GLY A 13 -12.42 -3.40 -19.10
C GLY A 13 -11.77 -4.73 -19.48
N GLU A 14 -10.55 -4.72 -20.02
CA GLU A 14 -9.77 -5.93 -20.33
C GLU A 14 -8.96 -6.43 -19.13
N VAL A 15 -8.86 -5.62 -18.08
CA VAL A 15 -8.14 -5.99 -16.86
C VAL A 15 -9.01 -6.98 -16.07
N PRO A 16 -8.51 -8.20 -15.78
CA PRO A 16 -9.25 -9.16 -15.00
C PRO A 16 -9.61 -8.60 -13.61
N LEU A 17 -10.80 -8.93 -13.11
CA LEU A 17 -11.26 -8.47 -11.79
C LEU A 17 -10.28 -8.82 -10.67
N TRP A 18 -9.68 -10.00 -10.72
CA TRP A 18 -8.70 -10.44 -9.71
C TRP A 18 -7.46 -9.54 -9.67
N SER A 19 -7.09 -8.91 -10.79
CA SER A 19 -5.95 -7.98 -10.82
C SER A 19 -6.27 -6.73 -10.00
N TRP A 20 -7.50 -6.22 -10.10
CA TRP A 20 -7.96 -5.11 -9.26
C TRP A 20 -7.98 -5.48 -7.77
N VAL A 21 -8.47 -6.69 -7.45
CA VAL A 21 -8.46 -7.20 -6.06
C VAL A 21 -7.03 -7.32 -5.55
N ALA A 22 -6.11 -7.87 -6.34
CA ALA A 22 -4.70 -7.99 -5.98
C ALA A 22 -4.05 -6.62 -5.79
N THR A 23 -4.33 -5.64 -6.65
CA THR A 23 -3.87 -4.26 -6.48
C THR A 23 -4.42 -3.63 -5.20
N ALA A 24 -5.70 -3.79 -4.90
CA ALA A 24 -6.29 -3.28 -3.66
C ALA A 24 -5.64 -3.92 -2.42
N LEU A 25 -5.41 -5.24 -2.44
CA LEU A 25 -4.70 -5.94 -1.36
C LEU A 25 -3.27 -5.45 -1.20
N LEU A 26 -2.55 -5.25 -2.30
CA LEU A 26 -1.20 -4.70 -2.28
C LEU A 26 -1.17 -3.30 -1.64
N LEU A 27 -2.08 -2.41 -2.06
CA LEU A 27 -2.17 -1.07 -1.52
C LEU A 27 -2.54 -1.08 -0.03
N ALA A 28 -3.46 -1.96 0.39
CA ALA A 28 -3.82 -2.13 1.79
C ALA A 28 -2.62 -2.62 2.62
N MET A 29 -1.86 -3.58 2.09
CA MET A 29 -0.66 -4.08 2.77
C MET A 29 0.40 -2.98 2.89
N LEU A 30 0.69 -2.24 1.81
CA LEU A 30 1.61 -1.10 1.86
C LEU A 30 1.16 -0.04 2.86
N PHE A 31 -0.14 0.28 2.90
CA PHE A 31 -0.70 1.21 3.86
C PHE A 31 -0.41 0.77 5.31
N VAL A 32 -0.65 -0.51 5.65
CA VAL A 32 -0.39 -1.03 6.99
C VAL A 32 1.11 -1.03 7.32
N LEU A 33 1.97 -1.47 6.39
CA LEU A 33 3.42 -1.49 6.61
C LEU A 33 3.99 -0.08 6.85
N LEU A 34 3.65 0.87 5.98
CA LEU A 34 4.13 2.25 6.09
C LEU A 34 3.53 2.97 7.29
N SER A 35 2.30 2.64 7.68
CA SER A 35 1.71 3.14 8.92
C SER A 35 2.49 2.60 10.12
N ALA A 36 2.77 1.29 10.19
CA ALA A 36 3.52 0.69 11.29
C ALA A 36 4.96 1.21 11.44
N SER A 37 5.55 1.76 10.37
CA SER A 37 6.89 2.38 10.42
C SER A 37 6.87 3.89 10.65
N GLY A 38 5.71 4.54 10.64
CA GLY A 38 5.58 6.00 10.77
C GLY A 38 5.95 6.76 9.49
N GLU A 39 6.28 6.06 8.42
CA GLU A 39 6.84 6.63 7.18
C GLU A 39 5.77 7.00 6.14
N LEU A 40 4.49 6.74 6.41
CA LEU A 40 3.45 6.98 5.41
C LEU A 40 3.28 8.47 5.06
N LEU A 41 3.28 9.34 6.08
CA LEU A 41 2.98 10.76 5.92
C LEU A 41 4.12 11.67 6.39
N ALA A 42 5.01 11.18 7.25
CA ALA A 42 6.14 11.95 7.75
C ALA A 42 6.99 12.60 6.63
N PRO A 43 7.30 11.93 5.50
CA PRO A 43 8.07 12.55 4.42
C PRO A 43 7.34 13.65 3.66
N LEU A 44 6.00 13.67 3.66
CA LEU A 44 5.21 14.63 2.89
C LEU A 44 4.80 15.86 3.72
N ILE A 45 4.41 15.65 4.97
CA ILE A 45 3.78 16.68 5.81
C ILE A 45 4.49 16.91 7.16
N GLY A 46 5.61 16.22 7.40
CA GLY A 46 6.45 16.43 8.58
C GLY A 46 5.68 16.24 9.89
N GLN A 47 5.84 17.17 10.84
CA GLN A 47 5.23 17.08 12.17
C GLN A 47 3.68 17.06 12.16
N ALA A 48 3.04 17.53 11.08
CA ALA A 48 1.58 17.41 10.93
C ALA A 48 1.13 15.96 10.72
N ALA A 49 2.04 15.05 10.36
CA ALA A 49 1.77 13.61 10.30
C ALA A 49 1.42 13.02 11.66
N GLY A 50 1.78 13.68 12.77
CA GLY A 50 1.47 13.23 14.13
C GLY A 50 -0.03 13.06 14.40
N ILE A 51 -0.90 13.72 13.62
CA ILE A 51 -2.37 13.55 13.74
C ILE A 51 -2.82 12.14 13.30
N PHE A 52 -2.01 11.48 12.47
CA PHE A 52 -2.23 10.12 11.99
C PHE A 52 -1.54 9.06 12.86
N GLU A 53 -0.99 9.43 14.03
CA GLU A 53 -0.34 8.48 14.95
C GLU A 53 -1.26 7.34 15.39
N TYR A 54 -2.57 7.57 15.49
CA TYR A 54 -3.51 6.48 15.82
C TYR A 54 -3.41 5.29 14.86
N ALA A 55 -3.14 5.55 13.57
CA ALA A 55 -2.95 4.49 12.59
C ALA A 55 -1.55 3.84 12.72
N HIS A 56 -0.53 4.61 13.09
CA HIS A 56 0.80 4.11 13.40
C HIS A 56 0.75 3.18 14.63
N GLU A 57 0.24 3.66 15.76
CA GLU A 57 0.09 2.91 17.00
C GLU A 57 -0.72 1.62 16.80
N PHE A 58 -1.88 1.69 16.13
CA PHE A 58 -2.69 0.51 15.83
C PHE A 58 -1.94 -0.54 14.99
N ALA A 59 -1.27 -0.11 13.91
CA ALA A 59 -0.53 -1.02 13.04
C ALA A 59 0.74 -1.56 13.73
N HIS A 60 1.38 -0.75 14.56
CA HIS A 60 2.52 -1.12 15.38
C HIS A 60 2.14 -2.18 16.42
N ASP A 61 1.01 -2.01 17.12
CA ASP A 61 0.47 -2.98 18.07
C ASP A 61 0.06 -4.30 17.41
N GLY A 62 -0.54 -4.23 16.21
CA GLY A 62 -0.81 -5.42 15.41
C GLY A 62 0.44 -6.25 15.13
N ARG A 63 1.59 -5.59 14.91
CA ARG A 63 2.88 -6.24 14.71
C ARG A 63 3.38 -6.93 15.98
N HIS A 64 3.16 -6.32 17.14
CA HIS A 64 3.41 -6.96 18.44
C HIS A 64 2.53 -8.20 18.66
N LEU A 65 1.24 -8.15 18.29
CA LEU A 65 0.33 -9.31 18.37
C LEU A 65 0.80 -10.48 17.48
N LEU A 66 1.46 -10.18 16.36
CA LEU A 66 2.04 -11.18 15.47
C LEU A 66 3.46 -11.62 15.90
N ALA A 67 3.88 -11.26 17.12
CA ALA A 67 5.20 -11.57 17.69
C ALA A 67 6.38 -11.11 16.82
N VAL A 68 6.17 -10.09 15.99
CA VAL A 68 7.22 -9.54 15.14
C VAL A 68 8.00 -8.51 15.98
N PRO A 69 9.32 -8.66 16.12
CA PRO A 69 10.13 -7.74 16.92
C PRO A 69 10.15 -6.34 16.30
N CYS A 70 10.01 -5.33 17.15
CA CYS A 70 10.24 -3.92 16.85
C CYS A 70 11.51 -3.43 17.58
N HIS A 71 11.99 -2.25 17.18
CA HIS A 71 13.22 -1.63 17.71
C HIS A 71 13.19 -1.40 19.22
#